data_AF-Q97WY1-F1
#
_entry.id   AF-Q97WY1-F1
#
_cell.length_a   1.000
_cell.length_b   1.000
_cell.length_c   1.000
_cell.angle_alpha   90.00
_cell.angle_beta   90.00
_cell.angle_gamma   90.00
#
_symmetry.space_group_name_H-M   'P 1'
#
loop_
_entity.id
_entity.type
_entity.pdbx_description
1 polymer ?
#
loop_
_entity_poly.entity_id
_entity_poly.type
_entity_poly.pdbx_seq_one_letter_code
_entity_poly.pdbx_strand_id
1 'polypeptide(L)'
;MTKSKNNPGRGNTIRESNTMKVMEEIREKIRKAIKEGVSLREIEEIILQEAMMEEREAYLEVEDDHKNGTYFRYLGTGDGVLRLRVPRTRKGGFRPKILPEKYERTSPDYEDFLQQLVLSGMTPSQVKAVLAAKGIPYSEIVMNRVAERISNKLKEYKSRELPHDLLALYIDVKIVKVRISESIMERAIYIAIGVDLEGNKFVLDYEVRDREDLDGWKSFLSGLVSRGVSRVDVIVSDDFSGLDRVVSTLFPSSQHQLCITHMVRNLMRVLPDKEKEELMIRVRDLKSSRNVEEGRKAILSLSQLVQPFSPARAKRLLDAADKYCSFLNFPREIRHYLYTNNTSESFNLTLARFEEELGGYFPSLRSLEVYLYVSIHESNSRWKFRPMSVIRHYSYHLKQLHASRFQVSLDEDF
;
A
#
# COMPACT_ATOMS: atom_id res chain seq x y z
N MET A 1 -67.25 37.34 7.65
CA MET A 1 -65.79 37.34 7.43
C MET A 1 -65.09 37.13 8.77
N THR A 2 -64.74 35.90 9.11
CA THR A 2 -63.94 35.57 10.30
C THR A 2 -62.64 34.94 9.82
N LYS A 3 -61.61 35.77 9.64
CA LYS A 3 -60.25 35.30 9.28
C LYS A 3 -59.55 34.79 10.54
N SER A 4 -59.41 33.48 10.63
CA SER A 4 -58.48 32.81 11.55
C SER A 4 -57.04 33.23 11.20
N LYS A 5 -56.34 33.83 12.16
CA LYS A 5 -54.90 34.12 12.06
C LYS A 5 -54.13 32.84 12.40
N ASN A 6 -53.64 32.14 11.38
CA ASN A 6 -52.60 31.13 11.54
C ASN A 6 -51.30 31.84 11.94
N ASN A 7 -50.80 31.55 13.14
CA ASN A 7 -49.59 32.15 13.70
C ASN A 7 -48.38 31.24 13.40
N PRO A 8 -47.41 31.63 12.56
CA PRO A 8 -46.30 30.77 12.13
C PRO A 8 -45.30 30.42 13.25
N GLY A 9 -45.31 31.17 14.36
CA GLY A 9 -44.33 31.03 15.45
C GLY A 9 -44.57 29.89 16.44
N ARG A 10 -45.77 29.28 16.46
CA ARG A 10 -46.13 28.22 17.44
C ARG A 10 -45.56 26.84 17.08
N GLY A 11 -45.29 26.58 15.80
CA GLY A 11 -44.74 25.30 15.34
C GLY A 11 -43.26 25.11 15.68
N ASN A 12 -42.45 26.18 15.63
CA ASN A 12 -41.02 26.10 15.93
C ASN A 12 -40.72 25.92 17.43
N THR A 13 -41.46 26.61 18.31
CA THR A 13 -41.26 26.54 19.77
C THR A 13 -41.68 25.19 20.36
N ILE A 14 -42.71 24.54 19.80
CA ILE A 14 -43.14 23.19 20.22
C ILE A 14 -42.13 22.13 19.75
N ARG A 15 -41.58 22.26 18.53
CA ARG A 15 -40.51 21.38 18.05
C ARG A 15 -39.26 21.50 18.92
N GLU A 16 -38.78 22.71 19.19
CA GLU A 16 -37.62 22.95 20.08
C GLU A 16 -37.84 22.40 21.50
N SER A 17 -39.07 22.55 22.04
CA SER A 17 -39.45 22.00 23.34
C SER A 17 -39.45 20.46 23.37
N ASN A 18 -39.89 19.80 22.29
CA ASN A 18 -39.87 18.34 22.21
C ASN A 18 -38.44 17.81 22.02
N THR A 19 -37.61 18.45 21.19
CA THR A 19 -36.21 18.05 21.01
C THR A 19 -35.42 18.18 22.32
N MET A 20 -35.63 19.26 23.08
CA MET A 20 -34.99 19.45 24.39
C MET A 20 -35.40 18.37 25.40
N LYS A 21 -36.66 17.94 25.39
CA LYS A 21 -37.17 16.90 26.30
C LYS A 21 -36.58 15.53 25.98
N VAL A 22 -36.51 15.17 24.70
CA VAL A 22 -35.90 13.92 24.21
C VAL A 22 -34.41 13.88 24.54
N MET A 23 -33.70 14.99 24.33
CA MET A 23 -32.27 15.07 24.65
C MET A 23 -32.01 14.92 26.15
N GLU A 24 -32.90 15.42 27.01
CA GLU A 24 -32.78 15.22 28.46
C GLU A 24 -33.11 13.77 28.86
N GLU A 25 -34.10 13.12 28.22
CA GLU A 25 -34.38 11.69 28.43
C GLU A 25 -33.21 10.79 27.98
N ILE A 26 -32.61 11.07 26.82
CA ILE A 26 -31.38 10.40 26.36
C ILE A 26 -30.26 10.61 27.38
N ARG A 27 -30.05 11.85 27.84
CA ARG A 27 -29.03 12.19 28.83
C ARG A 27 -29.24 11.46 30.16
N GLU A 28 -30.47 11.33 30.63
CA GLU A 28 -30.79 10.56 31.84
C GLU A 28 -30.50 9.07 31.66
N LYS A 29 -30.93 8.48 30.53
CA LYS A 29 -30.63 7.08 30.20
C LYS A 29 -29.13 6.82 30.13
N ILE A 30 -28.37 7.71 29.49
CA ILE A 30 -26.90 7.62 29.42
C ILE A 30 -26.26 7.81 30.80
N ARG A 31 -26.70 8.78 31.61
CA ARG A 31 -26.18 8.97 32.98
C ARG A 31 -26.42 7.74 33.84
N LYS A 32 -27.60 7.15 33.75
CA LYS A 32 -27.95 5.92 34.47
C LYS A 32 -27.06 4.77 34.02
N ALA A 33 -26.91 4.58 32.71
CA ALA A 33 -26.00 3.61 32.11
C ALA A 33 -24.55 3.78 32.64
N ILE A 34 -24.00 4.99 32.60
CA ILE A 34 -22.65 5.27 33.10
C ILE A 34 -22.51 4.91 34.59
N LYS A 35 -23.52 5.23 35.42
CA LYS A 35 -23.52 4.89 36.85
C LYS A 35 -23.59 3.39 37.10
N GLU A 36 -24.26 2.64 36.24
CA GLU A 36 -24.40 1.18 36.30
C GLU A 36 -23.18 0.45 35.70
N GLY A 37 -22.21 1.19 35.15
CA GLY A 37 -20.98 0.63 34.60
C GLY A 37 -21.17 -0.15 33.30
N VAL A 38 -22.25 0.12 32.54
CA VAL A 38 -22.48 -0.53 31.24
C VAL A 38 -21.44 -0.12 30.20
N SER A 39 -21.27 -1.00 29.23
CA SER A 39 -20.31 -0.84 28.14
C SER A 39 -20.67 0.31 27.20
N LEU A 40 -19.67 0.86 26.50
CA LEU A 40 -19.88 1.86 25.44
C LEU A 40 -20.86 1.37 24.36
N ARG A 41 -20.86 0.06 24.10
CA ARG A 41 -21.77 -0.59 23.16
C ARG A 41 -23.24 -0.46 23.58
N GLU A 42 -23.53 -0.66 24.86
CA GLU A 42 -24.90 -0.52 25.38
C GLU A 42 -25.36 0.95 25.35
N ILE A 43 -24.44 1.89 25.55
CA ILE A 43 -24.72 3.33 25.37
C ILE A 43 -25.07 3.63 23.90
N GLU A 44 -24.33 3.06 22.95
CA GLU A 44 -24.62 3.21 21.51
C GLU A 44 -25.99 2.61 21.14
N GLU A 45 -26.35 1.44 21.69
CA GLU A 45 -27.67 0.84 21.51
C GLU A 45 -28.79 1.76 22.00
N ILE A 46 -28.61 2.41 23.16
CA ILE A 46 -29.58 3.38 23.69
C ILE A 46 -29.72 4.55 22.73
N ILE A 47 -28.62 5.18 22.32
CA ILE A 47 -28.64 6.36 21.45
C ILE A 47 -29.36 6.04 20.13
N LEU A 48 -29.01 4.92 19.48
CA LEU A 48 -29.66 4.51 18.24
C LEU A 48 -31.13 4.17 18.43
N GLN A 49 -31.51 3.50 19.52
CA GLN A 49 -32.91 3.17 19.79
C GLN A 49 -33.76 4.42 19.96
N GLU A 50 -33.29 5.41 20.70
CA GLU A 50 -34.00 6.67 20.91
C GLU A 50 -34.09 7.47 19.60
N ALA A 51 -32.99 7.58 18.84
CA ALA A 51 -33.01 8.24 17.54
C ALA A 51 -34.03 7.61 16.57
N MET A 52 -34.10 6.28 16.52
CA MET A 52 -35.10 5.58 15.69
C MET A 52 -36.54 5.82 16.15
N MET A 53 -36.78 5.94 17.46
CA MET A 53 -38.11 6.25 18.00
C MET A 53 -38.54 7.65 17.57
N GLU A 54 -37.65 8.63 17.68
CA GLU A 54 -37.90 10.00 17.22
C GLU A 54 -38.17 10.08 15.71
N GLU A 55 -37.41 9.35 14.89
CA GLU A 55 -37.69 9.27 13.46
C GLU A 55 -39.11 8.73 13.18
N ARG A 56 -39.59 7.77 13.98
CA ARG A 56 -40.96 7.26 13.85
C ARG A 56 -41.97 8.33 14.26
N GLU A 57 -41.75 9.03 15.37
CA GLU A 57 -42.67 10.11 15.79
C GLU A 57 -42.77 11.18 14.70
N ALA A 58 -41.64 11.61 14.15
CA ALA A 58 -41.60 12.57 13.05
C ALA A 58 -42.32 12.07 11.78
N TYR A 59 -42.23 10.77 11.47
CA TYR A 59 -42.99 10.16 10.37
C TYR A 59 -44.52 10.21 10.62
N LEU A 60 -44.95 9.89 11.85
CA LEU A 60 -46.37 9.88 12.24
C LEU A 60 -47.01 11.27 12.34
N GLU A 61 -46.21 12.34 12.43
CA GLU A 61 -46.71 13.72 12.33
C GLU A 61 -47.23 14.07 10.92
N VAL A 62 -46.73 13.37 9.89
CA VAL A 62 -46.98 13.71 8.48
C VAL A 62 -47.82 12.64 7.78
N GLU A 63 -47.64 11.38 8.15
CA GLU A 63 -48.30 10.24 7.51
C GLU A 63 -49.44 9.69 8.38
N ASP A 64 -50.58 9.37 7.76
CA ASP A 64 -51.69 8.68 8.42
C ASP A 64 -51.32 7.21 8.67
N ASP A 65 -50.68 6.92 9.81
CA ASP A 65 -50.32 5.58 10.25
C ASP A 65 -50.35 5.52 11.80
N HIS A 66 -50.12 4.35 12.38
CA HIS A 66 -50.10 4.16 13.83
C HIS A 66 -48.88 3.34 14.28
N LYS A 67 -48.48 3.53 15.54
CA LYS A 67 -47.39 2.75 16.17
C LYS A 67 -47.78 1.27 16.23
N ASN A 68 -46.83 0.39 15.94
CA ASN A 68 -47.02 -1.06 16.00
C ASN A 68 -45.86 -1.77 16.71
N GLY A 69 -45.47 -1.21 17.88
CA GLY A 69 -44.39 -1.76 18.71
C GLY A 69 -43.01 -1.69 18.06
N THR A 70 -42.16 -2.65 18.44
CA THR A 70 -40.77 -2.78 18.00
C THR A 70 -40.43 -4.23 17.66
N TYR A 71 -39.36 -4.45 16.91
CA TYR A 71 -38.78 -5.78 16.70
C TYR A 71 -37.29 -5.78 17.03
N PHE A 72 -36.76 -6.97 17.32
CA PHE A 72 -35.33 -7.13 17.54
C PHE A 72 -34.57 -7.23 16.21
N ARG A 73 -33.47 -6.50 16.11
CA ARG A 73 -32.49 -6.58 15.01
C ARG A 73 -31.09 -6.58 15.61
N TYR A 74 -30.24 -7.46 15.12
CA TYR A 74 -28.80 -7.40 15.37
C TYR A 74 -28.12 -6.61 14.26
N LEU A 75 -27.23 -5.70 14.63
CA LEU A 75 -26.44 -4.89 13.70
C LEU A 75 -24.95 -5.07 14.04
N GLY A 76 -24.17 -5.63 13.11
CA GLY A 76 -22.72 -5.72 13.26
C GLY A 76 -22.06 -4.36 12.99
N THR A 77 -21.19 -3.94 13.90
CA THR A 77 -20.40 -2.69 13.89
C THR A 77 -18.93 -3.05 14.04
N GLY A 78 -18.02 -2.08 13.88
CA GLY A 78 -16.58 -2.28 14.15
C GLY A 78 -16.28 -2.67 15.61
N ASP A 79 -17.14 -2.24 16.54
CA ASP A 79 -16.97 -2.47 17.98
C ASP A 79 -17.71 -3.70 18.51
N GLY A 80 -18.57 -4.32 17.71
CA GLY A 80 -19.28 -5.53 18.10
C GLY A 80 -20.64 -5.67 17.43
N VAL A 81 -21.53 -6.46 18.03
CA VAL A 81 -22.92 -6.58 17.58
C VAL A 81 -23.82 -5.79 18.51
N LEU A 82 -24.55 -4.82 17.94
CA LEU A 82 -25.61 -4.08 18.61
C LEU A 82 -26.93 -4.85 18.56
N ARG A 83 -27.62 -4.95 19.69
CA ARG A 83 -28.96 -5.52 19.82
C ARG A 83 -30.00 -4.41 19.85
N LEU A 84 -30.55 -4.09 18.70
CA LEU A 84 -31.48 -2.97 18.52
C LEU A 84 -32.94 -3.41 18.64
N ARG A 85 -33.75 -2.58 19.29
CA ARG A 85 -35.22 -2.62 19.21
C ARG A 85 -35.69 -1.58 18.21
N VAL A 86 -35.98 -2.02 17.01
CA VAL A 86 -36.32 -1.15 15.89
C VAL A 86 -37.82 -0.87 15.88
N PRO A 87 -38.27 0.40 15.90
CA PRO A 87 -39.68 0.76 15.87
C PRO A 87 -40.35 0.44 14.54
N ARG A 88 -41.65 0.15 14.58
CA ARG A 88 -42.49 -0.11 13.40
C ARG A 88 -43.80 0.66 13.45
N THR A 89 -44.40 0.84 12.29
CA THR A 89 -45.78 1.32 12.13
C THR A 89 -46.69 0.20 11.62
N ARG A 90 -48.01 0.43 11.67
CA ARG A 90 -49.03 -0.59 11.39
C ARG A 90 -49.21 -0.82 9.90
N LYS A 91 -49.19 0.23 9.08
CA LYS A 91 -49.23 0.12 7.60
C LYS A 91 -47.88 -0.32 7.02
N GLY A 92 -46.79 -0.21 7.79
CA GLY A 92 -45.45 -0.69 7.40
C GLY A 92 -44.69 0.24 6.46
N GLY A 93 -45.16 1.48 6.26
CA GLY A 93 -44.51 2.50 5.43
C GLY A 93 -43.27 3.14 6.07
N PHE A 94 -43.05 2.94 7.37
CA PHE A 94 -41.91 3.51 8.09
C PHE A 94 -40.72 2.54 8.19
N ARG A 95 -39.53 3.04 7.87
CA ARG A 95 -38.24 2.45 8.19
C ARG A 95 -37.31 3.55 8.71
N PRO A 96 -36.60 3.32 9.84
CA PRO A 96 -35.60 4.29 10.28
C PRO A 96 -34.49 4.46 9.25
N LYS A 97 -34.18 5.71 8.91
CA LYS A 97 -33.13 6.12 7.97
C LYS A 97 -31.74 6.02 8.58
N ILE A 98 -31.63 6.11 9.91
CA ILE A 98 -30.35 5.90 10.61
C ILE A 98 -29.79 4.47 10.46
N LEU A 99 -30.65 3.49 10.16
CA LEU A 99 -30.18 2.13 9.89
C LEU A 99 -29.64 2.01 8.46
N PRO A 100 -28.67 1.11 8.20
CA PRO A 100 -28.18 0.82 6.85
C PRO A 100 -29.30 0.37 5.91
N GLU A 101 -29.00 0.11 4.63
CA GLU A 101 -30.02 -0.23 3.64
C GLU A 101 -30.86 -1.47 4.00
N LYS A 102 -31.98 -1.66 3.29
CA LYS A 102 -32.86 -2.81 3.53
C LYS A 102 -32.06 -4.12 3.39
N TYR A 103 -32.19 -5.02 4.37
CA TYR A 103 -31.47 -6.29 4.50
C TYR A 103 -29.99 -6.24 4.90
N GLU A 104 -29.33 -5.09 4.89
CA GLU A 104 -27.95 -4.99 5.38
C GLU A 104 -27.88 -5.27 6.88
N ARG A 105 -26.95 -6.11 7.30
CA ARG A 105 -26.79 -6.53 8.71
C ARG A 105 -25.58 -5.89 9.38
N THR A 106 -24.85 -5.08 8.63
CA THR A 106 -23.59 -4.45 9.03
C THR A 106 -23.67 -2.97 8.76
N SER A 107 -23.06 -2.17 9.62
CA SER A 107 -22.97 -0.73 9.47
C SER A 107 -21.74 -0.31 8.62
N PRO A 108 -21.68 0.95 8.15
CA PRO A 108 -20.53 1.45 7.38
C PRO A 108 -19.19 1.34 8.11
N ASP A 109 -19.17 1.58 9.43
CA ASP A 109 -17.98 1.44 10.28
C ASP A 109 -17.48 0.00 10.37
N TYR A 110 -18.36 -1.00 10.20
CA TYR A 110 -17.93 -2.39 10.07
C TYR A 110 -17.12 -2.61 8.79
N GLU A 111 -17.50 -1.98 7.66
CA GLU A 111 -16.73 -2.09 6.42
C GLU A 111 -15.37 -1.41 6.55
N ASP A 112 -15.33 -0.23 7.17
CA ASP A 112 -14.08 0.48 7.45
C ASP A 112 -13.19 -0.34 8.39
N PHE A 113 -13.76 -0.98 9.41
CA PHE A 113 -13.02 -1.89 10.29
C PHE A 113 -12.43 -3.07 9.53
N LEU A 114 -13.23 -3.75 8.69
CA LEU A 114 -12.71 -4.82 7.83
C LEU A 114 -11.61 -4.34 6.89
N GLN A 115 -11.77 -3.15 6.30
CA GLN A 115 -10.75 -2.55 5.46
C GLN A 115 -9.45 -2.35 6.24
N GLN A 116 -9.50 -1.86 7.49
CA GLN A 116 -8.29 -1.70 8.32
C GLN A 116 -7.62 -3.03 8.65
N LEU A 117 -8.38 -4.10 8.92
CA LEU A 117 -7.82 -5.43 9.13
C LEU A 117 -7.07 -5.92 7.88
N VAL A 118 -7.66 -5.73 6.69
CA VAL A 118 -7.02 -6.10 5.42
C VAL A 118 -5.78 -5.25 5.15
N LEU A 119 -5.85 -3.93 5.36
CA LEU A 119 -4.72 -3.01 5.21
C LEU A 119 -3.59 -3.26 6.22
N SER A 120 -3.90 -3.92 7.32
CA SER A 120 -2.92 -4.41 8.30
C SER A 120 -2.24 -5.71 7.88
N GLY A 121 -2.56 -6.24 6.69
CA GLY A 121 -1.97 -7.46 6.14
C GLY A 121 -2.64 -8.75 6.59
N MET A 122 -3.81 -8.70 7.23
CA MET A 122 -4.44 -9.93 7.72
C MET A 122 -4.97 -10.82 6.58
N THR A 123 -4.79 -12.13 6.71
CA THR A 123 -5.42 -13.13 5.85
C THR A 123 -6.91 -13.26 6.13
N PRO A 124 -7.73 -13.78 5.20
CA PRO A 124 -9.16 -14.00 5.44
C PRO A 124 -9.42 -14.87 6.69
N SER A 125 -8.56 -15.84 6.97
CA SER A 125 -8.65 -16.69 8.17
C SER A 125 -8.36 -15.91 9.45
N GLN A 126 -7.35 -15.04 9.45
CA GLN A 126 -7.06 -14.15 10.59
C GLN A 126 -8.20 -13.14 10.83
N VAL A 127 -8.74 -12.55 9.76
CA VAL A 127 -9.91 -11.67 9.84
C VAL A 127 -11.10 -12.40 10.49
N LYS A 128 -11.41 -13.62 10.04
CA LYS A 128 -12.48 -14.44 10.65
C LYS A 128 -12.24 -14.70 12.14
N ALA A 129 -11.00 -14.98 12.54
CA ALA A 129 -10.65 -15.20 13.94
C ALA A 129 -10.87 -13.93 14.79
N VAL A 130 -10.45 -12.76 14.30
CA VAL A 130 -10.66 -11.46 14.98
C VAL A 130 -12.15 -11.14 15.13
N LEU A 131 -12.93 -11.36 14.07
CA LEU A 131 -14.38 -11.13 14.11
C LEU A 131 -15.09 -12.08 15.08
N ALA A 132 -14.72 -13.36 15.09
CA ALA A 132 -15.25 -14.34 16.01
C ALA A 132 -14.95 -13.97 17.48
N ALA A 133 -13.73 -13.51 17.77
CA ALA A 133 -13.34 -13.04 19.10
C ALA A 133 -14.17 -11.82 19.57
N LYS A 134 -14.59 -10.95 18.64
CA LYS A 134 -15.50 -9.81 18.91
C LYS A 134 -16.99 -10.18 18.89
N GLY A 135 -17.34 -11.42 18.56
CA GLY A 135 -18.73 -11.87 18.38
C GLY A 135 -19.42 -11.29 17.15
N ILE A 136 -18.66 -10.78 16.17
CA ILE A 136 -19.19 -10.15 14.96
C ILE A 136 -19.28 -11.20 13.84
N PRO A 137 -20.41 -11.31 13.11
CA PRO A 137 -20.50 -12.25 12.00
C PRO A 137 -19.57 -11.84 10.85
N TYR A 138 -18.91 -12.82 10.24
CA TYR A 138 -18.19 -12.62 8.99
C TYR A 138 -19.19 -12.54 7.82
N SER A 139 -19.05 -11.51 6.98
CA SER A 139 -19.85 -11.35 5.76
C SER A 139 -18.94 -11.38 4.53
N GLU A 140 -19.08 -12.43 3.72
CA GLU A 140 -18.33 -12.57 2.47
C GLU A 140 -18.70 -11.48 1.45
N ILE A 141 -19.96 -11.03 1.47
CA ILE A 141 -20.45 -9.93 0.63
C ILE A 141 -19.69 -8.64 0.97
N VAL A 142 -19.58 -8.32 2.26
CA VAL A 142 -18.86 -7.11 2.70
C VAL A 142 -17.37 -7.23 2.41
N MET A 143 -16.77 -8.40 2.63
CA MET A 143 -15.37 -8.63 2.31
C MET A 143 -15.07 -8.41 0.81
N ASN A 144 -15.96 -8.86 -0.07
CA ASN A 144 -15.84 -8.61 -1.51
C ASN A 144 -15.97 -7.12 -1.87
N ARG A 145 -16.87 -6.37 -1.20
CA ARG A 145 -16.95 -4.90 -1.36
C ARG A 145 -15.67 -4.20 -0.90
N VAL A 146 -15.10 -4.63 0.24
CA VAL A 146 -13.82 -4.11 0.74
C VAL A 146 -12.69 -4.38 -0.26
N ALA A 147 -12.61 -5.60 -0.80
CA ALA A 147 -11.63 -5.95 -1.82
C ALA A 147 -11.80 -5.10 -3.10
N GLU A 148 -13.05 -4.84 -3.52
CA GLU A 148 -13.33 -3.96 -4.66
C GLU A 148 -12.90 -2.51 -4.40
N ARG A 149 -13.19 -1.97 -3.22
CA ARG A 149 -12.77 -0.64 -2.80
C ARG A 149 -11.25 -0.51 -2.82
N ILE A 150 -10.52 -1.55 -2.37
CA ILE A 150 -9.06 -1.60 -2.43
C ILE A 150 -8.58 -1.67 -3.89
N SER A 151 -9.16 -2.51 -4.72
CA SER A 151 -8.82 -2.57 -6.15
C SER A 151 -9.05 -1.23 -6.86
N ASN A 152 -10.07 -0.47 -6.49
CA ASN A 152 -10.30 0.87 -7.04
C ASN A 152 -9.24 1.88 -6.58
N LYS A 153 -8.86 1.89 -5.30
CA LYS A 153 -7.72 2.70 -4.81
C LYS A 153 -6.41 2.35 -5.52
N LEU A 154 -6.22 1.08 -5.85
CA LEU A 154 -5.05 0.60 -6.59
C LEU A 154 -5.05 1.11 -8.04
N LYS A 155 -6.21 1.15 -8.70
CA LYS A 155 -6.34 1.77 -10.04
C LYS A 155 -6.03 3.26 -10.00
N GLU A 156 -6.57 3.98 -9.02
CA GLU A 156 -6.25 5.40 -8.79
C GLU A 156 -4.74 5.60 -8.58
N TYR A 157 -4.13 4.74 -7.75
CA TYR A 157 -2.69 4.74 -7.52
C TYR A 157 -1.87 4.55 -8.80
N LYS A 158 -2.33 3.71 -9.73
CA LYS A 158 -1.65 3.51 -11.02
C LYS A 158 -1.82 4.69 -11.98
N SER A 159 -2.89 5.46 -11.85
CA SER A 159 -3.14 6.63 -12.71
C SER A 159 -2.48 7.92 -12.24
N ARG A 160 -1.93 7.95 -11.01
CA ARG A 160 -1.35 9.16 -10.44
C ARG A 160 -0.11 9.63 -11.20
N GLU A 161 0.10 10.94 -11.18
CA GLU A 161 1.36 11.56 -11.60
C GLU A 161 2.50 11.13 -10.67
N LEU A 162 3.68 10.95 -11.27
CA LEU A 162 4.89 10.55 -10.60
C LEU A 162 5.89 11.72 -10.55
N PRO A 163 6.79 11.76 -9.55
CA PRO A 163 7.83 12.76 -9.48
C PRO A 163 8.70 12.76 -10.74
N HIS A 164 9.04 13.95 -11.22
CA HIS A 164 9.92 14.12 -12.37
C HIS A 164 11.37 13.73 -12.05
N ASP A 165 11.80 14.11 -10.84
CA ASP A 165 13.18 14.02 -10.36
C ASP A 165 13.33 12.92 -9.32
N LEU A 166 14.29 12.03 -9.55
CA LEU A 166 14.67 10.98 -8.62
C LEU A 166 16.18 10.90 -8.52
N LEU A 167 16.67 10.73 -7.29
CA LEU A 167 18.05 10.30 -7.07
C LEU A 167 18.23 8.87 -7.58
N ALA A 168 17.36 7.96 -7.13
CA ALA A 168 17.48 6.55 -7.46
C ALA A 168 16.14 5.93 -7.85
N LEU A 169 16.15 5.12 -8.91
CA LEU A 169 15.06 4.24 -9.30
C LEU A 169 15.51 2.79 -9.14
N TYR A 170 14.97 2.11 -8.14
CA TYR A 170 15.20 0.69 -7.94
C TYR A 170 14.15 -0.09 -8.71
N ILE A 171 14.59 -0.99 -9.59
CA ILE A 171 13.71 -1.88 -10.34
C ILE A 171 14.04 -3.33 -10.03
N ASP A 172 13.00 -4.14 -9.89
CA ASP A 172 13.13 -5.55 -9.56
C ASP A 172 11.95 -6.35 -10.11
N VAL A 173 12.13 -7.67 -10.23
CA VAL A 173 11.06 -8.60 -10.57
C VAL A 173 10.98 -9.69 -9.51
N LYS A 174 9.79 -9.84 -8.93
CA LYS A 174 9.47 -10.91 -7.99
C LYS A 174 8.54 -11.91 -8.65
N ILE A 175 8.97 -13.18 -8.70
CA ILE A 175 8.09 -14.29 -9.09
C ILE A 175 7.26 -14.73 -7.87
N VAL A 176 5.95 -14.86 -8.07
CA VAL A 176 4.98 -15.38 -7.10
C VAL A 176 4.10 -16.45 -7.74
N LYS A 177 3.48 -17.31 -6.92
CA LYS A 177 2.51 -18.30 -7.36
C LYS A 177 1.08 -17.78 -7.20
N VAL A 178 0.27 -17.90 -8.24
CA VAL A 178 -1.14 -17.47 -8.24
C VAL A 178 -2.01 -18.59 -8.78
N ARG A 179 -3.12 -18.88 -8.12
CA ARG A 179 -4.16 -19.75 -8.67
C ARG A 179 -4.95 -18.99 -9.73
N ILE A 180 -5.00 -19.57 -10.92
CA ILE A 180 -5.78 -19.08 -12.06
C ILE A 180 -6.59 -20.27 -12.58
N SER A 181 -7.91 -20.17 -12.47
CA SER A 181 -8.81 -21.30 -12.68
C SER A 181 -8.41 -22.49 -11.79
N GLU A 182 -8.15 -23.66 -12.37
CA GLU A 182 -7.80 -24.89 -11.65
C GLU A 182 -6.29 -25.08 -11.46
N SER A 183 -5.45 -24.16 -11.95
CA SER A 183 -3.99 -24.32 -11.96
C SER A 183 -3.28 -23.25 -11.15
N ILE A 184 -2.19 -23.64 -10.49
CA ILE A 184 -1.26 -22.71 -9.84
C ILE A 184 -0.19 -22.36 -10.87
N MET A 185 -0.09 -21.09 -11.23
CA MET A 185 0.86 -20.59 -12.21
C MET A 185 1.78 -19.55 -11.58
N GLU A 186 3.01 -19.47 -12.07
CA GLU A 186 3.92 -18.39 -11.70
C GLU A 186 3.53 -17.08 -12.40
N ARG A 187 3.74 -15.96 -11.72
CA ARG A 187 3.54 -14.61 -12.24
C ARG A 187 4.72 -13.74 -11.84
N ALA A 188 5.16 -12.92 -12.79
CA ALA A 188 6.23 -11.95 -12.58
C ALA A 188 5.62 -10.60 -12.16
N ILE A 189 6.06 -10.09 -11.02
CA ILE A 189 5.70 -8.78 -10.51
C ILE A 189 6.88 -7.85 -10.71
N TYR A 190 6.76 -6.95 -11.68
CA TYR A 190 7.70 -5.85 -11.89
C TYR A 190 7.41 -4.79 -10.83
N ILE A 191 8.46 -4.28 -10.20
CA ILE A 191 8.36 -3.32 -9.10
C ILE A 191 9.31 -2.17 -9.39
N ALA A 192 8.83 -0.95 -9.17
CA ALA A 192 9.62 0.27 -9.23
C ALA A 192 9.52 1.02 -7.90
N ILE A 193 10.66 1.32 -7.27
CA ILE A 193 10.73 2.12 -6.04
C ILE A 193 11.63 3.32 -6.31
N GLY A 194 11.10 4.51 -6.04
CA GLY A 194 11.83 5.77 -6.17
C GLY A 194 12.42 6.22 -4.84
N VAL A 195 13.56 6.88 -4.93
CA VAL A 195 14.14 7.70 -3.86
C VAL A 195 14.39 9.09 -4.43
N ASP A 196 13.81 10.11 -3.80
CA ASP A 196 14.02 11.51 -4.21
C ASP A 196 15.37 12.06 -3.70
N LEU A 197 15.67 13.32 -4.06
CA LEU A 197 16.90 14.00 -3.69
C LEU A 197 16.99 14.34 -2.18
N GLU A 198 15.89 14.20 -1.44
CA GLU A 198 15.84 14.38 0.01
C GLU A 198 15.92 13.06 0.78
N GLY A 199 15.97 11.93 0.06
CA GLY A 199 16.04 10.59 0.63
C GLY A 199 14.69 10.03 1.07
N ASN A 200 13.56 10.63 0.67
CA ASN A 200 12.25 10.01 0.84
C ASN A 200 12.09 8.89 -0.17
N LYS A 201 11.52 7.78 0.29
CA LYS A 201 11.34 6.57 -0.50
C LYS A 201 9.86 6.26 -0.66
N PHE A 202 9.47 5.87 -1.87
CA PHE A 202 8.09 5.52 -2.19
C PHE A 202 8.03 4.50 -3.32
N VAL A 203 7.06 3.59 -3.26
CA VAL A 203 6.79 2.67 -4.38
C VAL A 203 6.21 3.50 -5.53
N LEU A 204 6.84 3.51 -6.70
CA LEU A 204 6.32 4.24 -7.85
C LEU A 204 5.18 3.47 -8.52
N ASP A 205 5.44 2.20 -8.82
CA ASP A 205 4.48 1.34 -9.50
C ASP A 205 4.81 -0.14 -9.33
N TYR A 206 3.87 -0.97 -9.77
CA TYR A 206 4.08 -2.39 -10.00
C TYR A 206 3.27 -2.87 -11.22
N GLU A 207 3.71 -3.93 -11.87
CA GLU A 207 2.99 -4.56 -12.97
C GLU A 207 3.05 -6.08 -12.84
N VAL A 208 1.90 -6.75 -12.94
CA VAL A 208 1.83 -8.21 -12.92
C VAL A 208 1.76 -8.70 -14.35
N ARG A 209 2.68 -9.57 -14.74
CA ARG A 209 2.71 -10.22 -16.05
C ARG A 209 2.90 -11.74 -15.91
N ASP A 210 2.68 -12.45 -17.00
CA ASP A 210 2.83 -13.91 -17.02
C ASP A 210 4.27 -14.37 -16.77
N ARG A 211 5.26 -13.62 -17.27
CA ARG A 211 6.69 -13.89 -17.10
C ARG A 211 7.51 -12.61 -17.15
N GLU A 212 8.78 -12.73 -16.78
CA GLU A 212 9.76 -11.68 -17.02
C GLU A 212 10.22 -11.73 -18.49
N ASP A 213 10.08 -10.62 -19.21
CA ASP A 213 10.59 -10.45 -20.57
C ASP A 213 10.91 -8.98 -20.89
N LEU A 214 11.63 -8.77 -22.00
CA LEU A 214 12.11 -7.44 -22.39
C LEU A 214 10.97 -6.48 -22.77
N ASP A 215 9.92 -7.00 -23.39
CA ASP A 215 8.74 -6.22 -23.75
C ASP A 215 7.97 -5.77 -22.50
N GLY A 216 7.90 -6.62 -21.48
CA GLY A 216 7.41 -6.27 -20.15
C GLY A 216 8.19 -5.12 -19.52
N TRP A 217 9.52 -5.22 -19.49
CA TRP A 217 10.37 -4.13 -18.99
C TRP A 217 10.18 -2.83 -19.76
N LYS A 218 10.11 -2.89 -21.09
CA LYS A 218 9.89 -1.72 -21.94
C LYS A 218 8.54 -1.07 -21.65
N SER A 219 7.48 -1.86 -21.59
CA SER A 219 6.13 -1.39 -21.28
C SER A 219 6.08 -0.74 -19.90
N PHE A 220 6.60 -1.43 -18.89
CA PHE A 220 6.58 -0.98 -17.50
C PHE A 220 7.33 0.34 -17.31
N LEU A 221 8.58 0.43 -17.80
CA LEU A 221 9.37 1.65 -17.70
C LEU A 221 8.79 2.80 -18.53
N SER A 222 8.23 2.53 -19.70
CA SER A 222 7.53 3.55 -20.50
C SER A 222 6.31 4.12 -19.77
N GLY A 223 5.62 3.29 -18.99
CA GLY A 223 4.50 3.72 -18.14
C GLY A 223 4.91 4.60 -16.95
N LEU A 224 6.17 4.50 -16.49
CA LEU A 224 6.72 5.44 -15.51
C LEU A 224 7.04 6.80 -16.16
N VAL A 225 7.64 6.75 -17.35
CA VAL A 225 8.00 7.96 -18.12
C VAL A 225 6.76 8.75 -18.52
N SER A 226 5.73 8.08 -19.03
CA SER A 226 4.48 8.73 -19.44
C SER A 226 3.73 9.40 -18.28
N ARG A 227 4.00 9.00 -17.04
CA ARG A 227 3.41 9.58 -15.82
C ARG A 227 4.30 10.61 -15.13
N GLY A 228 5.48 10.91 -15.68
CA GLY A 228 6.31 12.05 -15.25
C GLY A 228 7.78 11.73 -15.00
N VAL A 229 8.14 10.48 -14.65
CA VAL A 229 9.52 10.13 -14.29
C VAL A 229 10.44 10.35 -15.48
N SER A 230 11.33 11.33 -15.40
CA SER A 230 12.15 11.75 -16.54
C SER A 230 13.62 11.89 -16.20
N ARG A 231 13.95 12.44 -15.02
CA ARG A 231 15.31 12.71 -14.60
C ARG A 231 15.65 11.84 -13.40
N VAL A 232 16.38 10.75 -13.67
CA VAL A 232 16.79 9.79 -12.65
C VAL A 232 18.31 9.73 -12.58
N ASP A 233 18.96 10.09 -11.48
CA ASP A 233 20.44 10.07 -11.45
C ASP A 233 21.00 8.66 -11.63
N VAL A 234 20.43 7.67 -10.93
CA VAL A 234 20.83 6.27 -11.03
C VAL A 234 19.65 5.30 -11.03
N ILE A 235 19.68 4.34 -11.94
CA ILE A 235 18.75 3.21 -11.99
C ILE A 235 19.48 1.98 -11.47
N VAL A 236 18.92 1.31 -10.47
CA VAL A 236 19.50 0.12 -9.83
C VAL A 236 18.67 -1.10 -10.19
N SER A 237 19.28 -2.12 -10.82
CA SER A 237 18.58 -3.34 -11.22
C SER A 237 19.43 -4.61 -10.99
N ASP A 238 18.80 -5.78 -11.13
CA ASP A 238 19.56 -7.01 -11.41
C ASP A 238 20.04 -7.04 -12.87
N ASP A 239 20.95 -7.97 -13.17
CA ASP A 239 21.52 -8.22 -14.49
C ASP A 239 20.55 -9.04 -15.36
N PHE A 240 19.52 -8.37 -15.88
CA PHE A 240 18.60 -8.94 -16.87
C PHE A 240 19.06 -8.63 -18.31
N SER A 241 19.06 -9.66 -19.16
CA SER A 241 19.54 -9.55 -20.54
C SER A 241 18.72 -8.54 -21.35
N GLY A 242 19.39 -7.52 -21.90
CA GLY A 242 18.78 -6.50 -22.75
C GLY A 242 18.13 -5.33 -22.00
N LEU A 243 17.95 -5.42 -20.67
CA LEU A 243 17.38 -4.35 -19.86
C LEU A 243 18.20 -3.05 -19.95
N ASP A 244 19.51 -3.18 -20.11
CA ASP A 244 20.42 -2.05 -20.28
C ASP A 244 20.11 -1.21 -21.53
N ARG A 245 19.71 -1.85 -22.63
CA ARG A 245 19.30 -1.14 -23.85
C ARG A 245 18.01 -0.38 -23.63
N VAL A 246 17.06 -0.98 -22.91
CA VAL A 246 15.78 -0.34 -22.56
C VAL A 246 16.02 0.88 -21.68
N VAL A 247 16.82 0.71 -20.62
CA VAL A 247 17.23 1.79 -19.72
C VAL A 247 17.92 2.91 -20.47
N SER A 248 18.90 2.60 -21.32
CA SER A 248 19.63 3.62 -22.10
C SER A 248 18.75 4.35 -23.11
N THR A 249 17.67 3.72 -23.58
CA THR A 249 16.73 4.34 -24.53
C THR A 249 15.75 5.28 -23.82
N LEU A 250 15.19 4.84 -22.68
CA LEU A 250 14.18 5.61 -21.94
C LEU A 250 14.80 6.67 -21.03
N PHE A 251 16.00 6.42 -20.52
CA PHE A 251 16.71 7.25 -19.55
C PHE A 251 18.17 7.47 -19.96
N PRO A 252 18.43 8.19 -21.08
CA PRO A 252 19.75 8.28 -21.69
C PRO A 252 20.82 8.97 -20.82
N SER A 253 20.41 9.88 -19.93
CA SER A 253 21.33 10.61 -19.04
C SER A 253 21.52 9.93 -17.68
N SER A 254 20.75 8.88 -17.41
CA SER A 254 20.79 8.13 -16.16
C SER A 254 21.95 7.17 -16.13
N GLN A 255 22.56 7.03 -14.96
CA GLN A 255 23.52 5.97 -14.72
C GLN A 255 22.82 4.64 -14.43
N HIS A 256 23.31 3.54 -15.00
CA HIS A 256 22.76 2.21 -14.73
C HIS A 256 23.70 1.45 -13.79
N GLN A 257 23.23 1.19 -12.57
CA GLN A 257 23.93 0.41 -11.56
C GLN A 257 23.38 -1.02 -11.50
N LEU A 258 24.25 -2.02 -11.66
CA LEU A 258 23.88 -3.42 -11.39
C LEU A 258 24.07 -3.77 -9.91
N CYS A 259 23.11 -4.47 -9.33
CA CYS A 259 23.12 -4.85 -7.92
C CYS A 259 24.30 -5.76 -7.59
N ILE A 260 25.21 -5.31 -6.72
CA ILE A 260 26.37 -6.10 -6.26
C ILE A 260 25.90 -7.33 -5.47
N THR A 261 24.81 -7.23 -4.71
CA THR A 261 24.29 -8.39 -3.96
C THR A 261 23.86 -9.53 -4.90
N HIS A 262 23.20 -9.21 -6.02
CA HIS A 262 22.84 -10.22 -7.02
C HIS A 262 24.06 -10.77 -7.76
N MET A 263 25.03 -9.92 -8.09
CA MET A 263 26.32 -10.37 -8.61
C MET A 263 26.98 -11.39 -7.66
N VAL A 264 27.07 -11.08 -6.37
CA VAL A 264 27.65 -11.99 -5.36
C VAL A 264 26.88 -13.31 -5.30
N ARG A 265 25.54 -13.29 -5.23
CA ARG A 265 24.71 -14.50 -5.23
C ARG A 265 24.96 -15.35 -6.49
N ASN A 266 25.06 -14.72 -7.65
CA ASN A 266 25.30 -15.40 -8.93
C ASN A 266 26.70 -16.03 -9.01
N LEU A 267 27.71 -15.38 -8.43
CA LEU A 267 29.07 -15.91 -8.35
C LEU A 267 29.21 -17.03 -7.31
N MET A 268 28.57 -16.90 -6.14
CA MET A 268 28.57 -17.92 -5.09
C MET A 268 27.98 -19.27 -5.54
N ARG A 269 27.10 -19.27 -6.55
CA ARG A 269 26.52 -20.51 -7.12
C ARG A 269 27.51 -21.33 -7.95
N VAL A 270 28.61 -20.74 -8.42
CA VAL A 270 29.59 -21.43 -9.26
C VAL A 270 30.96 -21.59 -8.63
N LEU A 271 31.28 -20.75 -7.66
CA LEU A 271 32.54 -20.86 -6.96
C LEU A 271 32.47 -21.99 -5.93
N PRO A 272 33.55 -22.80 -5.81
CA PRO A 272 33.68 -23.76 -4.72
C PRO A 272 33.83 -23.03 -3.39
N ASP A 273 33.49 -23.69 -2.28
CA ASP A 273 33.48 -23.07 -0.95
C ASP A 273 34.81 -22.41 -0.56
N LYS A 274 35.94 -22.98 -0.99
CA LYS A 274 37.29 -22.46 -0.74
C LYS A 274 37.52 -21.05 -1.31
N GLU A 275 36.85 -20.70 -2.41
CA GLU A 275 37.02 -19.42 -3.09
C GLU A 275 35.99 -18.37 -2.65
N LYS A 276 34.97 -18.77 -1.86
CA LYS A 276 33.90 -17.86 -1.43
C LYS A 276 34.39 -16.78 -0.45
N GLU A 277 35.38 -17.10 0.38
CA GLU A 277 36.00 -16.10 1.27
C GLU A 277 36.76 -15.04 0.47
N GLU A 278 37.58 -15.48 -0.49
CA GLU A 278 38.32 -14.61 -1.40
C GLU A 278 37.39 -13.74 -2.26
N LEU A 279 36.27 -14.29 -2.73
CA LEU A 279 35.21 -13.52 -3.41
C LEU A 279 34.75 -12.34 -2.54
N MET A 280 34.47 -12.59 -1.26
CA MET A 280 33.95 -11.56 -0.36
C MET A 280 34.98 -10.48 -0.05
N ILE A 281 36.27 -10.83 -0.02
CA ILE A 281 37.38 -9.87 0.10
C ILE A 281 37.39 -8.96 -1.13
N ARG A 282 37.43 -9.52 -2.35
CA ARG A 282 37.45 -8.74 -3.60
C ARG A 282 36.21 -7.86 -3.79
N VAL A 283 35.05 -8.33 -3.34
CA VAL A 283 33.81 -7.53 -3.34
C VAL A 283 33.90 -6.36 -2.36
N ARG A 284 34.57 -6.54 -1.21
CA ARG A 284 34.83 -5.45 -0.26
C ARG A 284 35.73 -4.38 -0.88
N ASP A 285 36.75 -4.80 -1.63
CA ASP A 285 37.66 -3.89 -2.35
C ASP A 285 36.93 -3.10 -3.45
N LEU A 286 36.03 -3.74 -4.18
CA LEU A 286 35.14 -3.06 -5.13
C LEU A 286 34.30 -1.99 -4.43
N LYS A 287 33.65 -2.33 -3.31
CA LYS A 287 32.79 -1.40 -2.55
C LYS A 287 33.57 -0.24 -1.93
N SER A 288 34.83 -0.46 -1.56
CA SER A 288 35.71 0.53 -0.91
C SER A 288 36.52 1.39 -1.90
N SER A 289 36.44 1.09 -3.20
CA SER A 289 37.14 1.82 -4.27
C SER A 289 36.84 3.32 -4.23
N ARG A 290 37.85 4.15 -4.52
CA ARG A 290 37.72 5.62 -4.43
C ARG A 290 37.03 6.21 -5.65
N ASN A 291 37.34 5.67 -6.82
CA ASN A 291 36.87 6.12 -8.13
C ASN A 291 36.61 4.93 -9.07
N VAL A 292 35.99 5.20 -10.23
CA VAL A 292 35.60 4.19 -11.21
C VAL A 292 36.80 3.37 -11.73
N GLU A 293 37.98 3.96 -11.85
CA GLU A 293 39.18 3.28 -12.34
C GLU A 293 39.69 2.22 -11.35
N GLU A 294 39.72 2.54 -10.05
CA GLU A 294 39.98 1.55 -9.00
C GLU A 294 38.90 0.46 -8.98
N GLY A 295 37.63 0.84 -9.16
CA GLY A 295 36.52 -0.10 -9.25
C GLY A 295 36.68 -1.09 -10.41
N ARG A 296 37.07 -0.62 -11.60
CA ARG A 296 37.35 -1.47 -12.77
C ARG A 296 38.48 -2.46 -12.50
N LYS A 297 39.53 -2.06 -11.78
CA LYS A 297 40.61 -2.96 -11.34
C LYS A 297 40.09 -4.03 -10.37
N ALA A 298 39.20 -3.65 -9.45
CA ALA A 298 38.56 -4.61 -8.55
C ALA A 298 37.64 -5.60 -9.31
N ILE A 299 36.90 -5.14 -10.33
CA ILE A 299 36.11 -6.01 -11.22
C ILE A 299 37.02 -6.96 -12.03
N LEU A 300 38.15 -6.47 -12.54
CA LEU A 300 39.13 -7.32 -13.23
C LEU A 300 39.65 -8.43 -12.29
N SER A 301 39.98 -8.07 -11.05
CA SER A 301 40.37 -9.05 -10.03
C SER A 301 39.24 -10.07 -9.78
N LEU A 302 37.99 -9.64 -9.64
CA LEU A 302 36.84 -10.55 -9.51
C LEU A 302 36.69 -11.47 -10.73
N SER A 303 36.87 -10.93 -11.94
CA SER A 303 36.82 -11.70 -13.19
C SER A 303 37.89 -12.79 -13.21
N GLN A 304 39.12 -12.48 -12.82
CA GLN A 304 40.23 -13.44 -12.74
C GLN A 304 39.96 -14.57 -11.74
N LEU A 305 39.34 -14.28 -10.59
CA LEU A 305 38.94 -15.31 -9.61
C LEU A 305 37.91 -16.29 -10.19
N VAL A 306 36.94 -15.76 -10.94
CA VAL A 306 35.81 -16.52 -11.47
C VAL A 306 36.16 -17.26 -12.76
N GLN A 307 37.13 -16.77 -13.52
CA GLN A 307 37.49 -17.26 -14.86
C GLN A 307 37.74 -18.79 -14.92
N PRO A 308 38.47 -19.42 -13.97
CA PRO A 308 38.69 -20.87 -14.00
C PRO A 308 37.42 -21.71 -13.85
N PHE A 309 36.39 -21.18 -13.18
CA PHE A 309 35.15 -21.90 -12.86
C PHE A 309 34.01 -21.56 -13.82
N SER A 310 33.97 -20.32 -14.32
CA SER A 310 32.94 -19.86 -15.24
C SER A 310 33.46 -18.73 -16.14
N PRO A 311 34.09 -19.06 -17.29
CA PRO A 311 34.58 -18.06 -18.24
C PRO A 311 33.50 -17.09 -18.73
N ALA A 312 32.27 -17.58 -18.90
CA ALA A 312 31.13 -16.76 -19.32
C ALA A 312 30.77 -15.68 -18.29
N ARG A 313 30.74 -16.03 -16.98
CA ARG A 313 30.48 -15.04 -15.91
C ARG A 313 31.64 -14.08 -15.73
N ALA A 314 32.88 -14.57 -15.83
CA ALA A 314 34.06 -13.73 -15.79
C ALA A 314 34.06 -12.68 -16.92
N LYS A 315 33.69 -13.07 -18.14
CA LYS A 315 33.50 -12.15 -19.26
C LYS A 315 32.37 -11.16 -18.97
N ARG A 316 31.22 -11.62 -18.48
CA ARG A 316 30.08 -10.74 -18.15
C ARG A 316 30.45 -9.66 -17.12
N LEU A 317 31.25 -9.99 -16.10
CA LEU A 317 31.76 -9.02 -15.13
C LEU A 317 32.54 -7.89 -15.81
N LEU A 318 33.41 -8.21 -16.78
CA LEU A 318 34.17 -7.22 -17.54
C LEU A 318 33.27 -6.39 -18.45
N ASP A 319 32.37 -7.05 -19.20
CA ASP A 319 31.43 -6.39 -20.11
C ASP A 319 30.48 -5.42 -19.38
N ALA A 320 30.20 -5.67 -18.10
CA ALA A 320 29.34 -4.86 -17.25
C ALA A 320 30.09 -4.06 -16.18
N ALA A 321 31.42 -3.93 -16.27
CA ALA A 321 32.25 -3.31 -15.25
C ALA A 321 31.80 -1.89 -14.90
N ASP A 322 31.48 -1.08 -15.91
CA ASP A 322 31.01 0.30 -15.74
C ASP A 322 29.69 0.36 -14.95
N LYS A 323 28.79 -0.59 -15.19
CA LYS A 323 27.52 -0.68 -14.48
C LYS A 323 27.69 -1.17 -13.04
N TYR A 324 28.66 -2.04 -12.77
CA TYR A 324 28.98 -2.42 -11.39
C TYR A 324 29.68 -1.30 -10.62
N CYS A 325 30.36 -0.38 -11.31
CA CYS A 325 31.11 0.73 -10.74
C CYS A 325 30.35 2.06 -10.71
N SER A 326 29.13 2.12 -11.25
CA SER A 326 28.42 3.38 -11.46
C SER A 326 28.18 4.17 -10.16
N PHE A 327 27.95 3.47 -9.05
CA PHE A 327 27.78 4.05 -7.72
C PHE A 327 28.99 4.87 -7.26
N LEU A 328 30.18 4.65 -7.83
CA LEU A 328 31.42 5.37 -7.48
C LEU A 328 31.40 6.83 -7.93
N ASN A 329 30.49 7.21 -8.85
CA ASN A 329 30.26 8.59 -9.26
C ASN A 329 29.47 9.41 -8.23
N PHE A 330 29.00 8.78 -7.15
CA PHE A 330 28.24 9.42 -6.09
C PHE A 330 29.07 9.62 -4.82
N PRO A 331 28.66 10.55 -3.92
CA PRO A 331 29.33 10.77 -2.63
C PRO A 331 29.49 9.47 -1.84
N ARG A 332 30.66 9.28 -1.23
CA ARG A 332 31.06 8.02 -0.57
C ARG A 332 30.03 7.55 0.46
N GLU A 333 29.43 8.48 1.16
CA GLU A 333 28.51 8.28 2.26
C GLU A 333 27.16 7.72 1.82
N ILE A 334 26.77 7.88 0.55
CA ILE A 334 25.48 7.36 0.04
C ILE A 334 25.64 6.08 -0.78
N ARG A 335 26.88 5.70 -1.14
CA ARG A 335 27.19 4.58 -2.03
C ARG A 335 26.54 3.26 -1.60
N HIS A 336 26.43 3.01 -0.30
CA HIS A 336 25.84 1.77 0.23
C HIS A 336 24.34 1.63 -0.02
N TYR A 337 23.64 2.73 -0.26
CA TYR A 337 22.26 2.67 -0.73
C TYR A 337 22.16 2.30 -2.22
N LEU A 338 23.18 2.66 -3.01
CA LEU A 338 23.11 2.57 -4.48
C LEU A 338 23.64 1.25 -5.03
N TYR A 339 24.67 0.66 -4.43
CA TYR A 339 25.25 -0.59 -4.96
C TYR A 339 24.45 -1.86 -4.61
N THR A 340 23.37 -1.75 -3.82
CA THR A 340 22.46 -2.85 -3.48
C THR A 340 21.03 -2.53 -3.85
N ASN A 341 20.21 -3.56 -4.08
CA ASN A 341 18.76 -3.44 -4.24
C ASN A 341 17.99 -3.77 -2.94
N ASN A 342 18.58 -3.49 -1.76
CA ASN A 342 17.97 -3.81 -0.46
C ASN A 342 16.57 -3.16 -0.30
N THR A 343 16.37 -2.02 -0.96
CA THR A 343 15.10 -1.31 -0.99
C THR A 343 13.97 -2.17 -1.57
N SER A 344 14.18 -2.80 -2.72
CA SER A 344 13.19 -3.70 -3.34
C SER A 344 13.08 -5.01 -2.58
N GLU A 345 14.18 -5.52 -2.03
CA GLU A 345 14.18 -6.76 -1.24
C GLU A 345 13.28 -6.66 -0.01
N SER A 346 13.27 -5.52 0.71
CA SER A 346 12.35 -5.34 1.83
C SER A 346 10.88 -5.37 1.41
N PHE A 347 10.53 -4.87 0.22
CA PHE A 347 9.17 -4.93 -0.31
C PHE A 347 8.82 -6.36 -0.73
N ASN A 348 9.75 -7.06 -1.40
CA ASN A 348 9.59 -8.45 -1.81
C ASN A 348 9.40 -9.39 -0.62
N LEU A 349 10.05 -9.12 0.52
CA LEU A 349 9.87 -9.88 1.75
C LEU A 349 8.43 -9.77 2.30
N THR A 350 7.82 -8.59 2.22
CA THR A 350 6.42 -8.40 2.60
C THR A 350 5.49 -9.23 1.72
N LEU A 351 5.72 -9.26 0.40
CA LEU A 351 4.95 -10.11 -0.51
C LEU A 351 5.18 -11.60 -0.27
N ALA A 352 6.42 -12.01 0.00
CA ALA A 352 6.75 -13.40 0.31
C ALA A 352 6.06 -13.87 1.61
N ARG A 353 5.99 -13.01 2.64
CA ARG A 353 5.22 -13.27 3.87
C ARG A 353 3.76 -13.56 3.54
N PHE A 354 3.11 -12.70 2.73
CA PHE A 354 1.71 -12.92 2.37
C PHE A 354 1.50 -14.20 1.55
N GLU A 355 2.41 -14.50 0.61
CA GLU A 355 2.36 -15.75 -0.15
C GLU A 355 2.42 -16.96 0.78
N GLU A 356 3.32 -16.95 1.77
CA GLU A 356 3.46 -18.01 2.78
C GLU A 356 2.23 -18.13 3.69
N GLU A 357 1.74 -17.02 4.24
CA GLU A 357 0.55 -16.98 5.10
C GLU A 357 -0.74 -17.45 4.41
N LEU A 358 -0.80 -17.34 3.06
CA LEU A 358 -1.90 -17.84 2.24
C LEU A 358 -1.74 -19.31 1.82
N GLY A 359 -0.69 -20.00 2.28
CA GLY A 359 -0.43 -21.40 1.96
C GLY A 359 0.50 -21.62 0.75
N GLY A 360 1.34 -20.63 0.43
CA GLY A 360 2.37 -20.70 -0.61
C GLY A 360 1.90 -20.29 -2.01
N TYR A 361 0.70 -19.71 -2.15
CA TYR A 361 0.19 -19.12 -3.39
C TYR A 361 -0.95 -18.14 -3.12
N PHE A 362 -1.13 -17.16 -4.01
CA PHE A 362 -2.29 -16.27 -3.98
C PHE A 362 -3.53 -16.96 -4.57
N PRO A 363 -4.70 -16.93 -3.89
CA PRO A 363 -5.91 -17.62 -4.36
C PRO A 363 -6.48 -17.15 -5.70
N SER A 364 -6.17 -15.92 -6.13
CA SER A 364 -6.60 -15.34 -7.40
C SER A 364 -5.76 -14.11 -7.74
N LEU A 365 -5.82 -13.64 -9.00
CA LEU A 365 -5.19 -12.38 -9.41
C LEU A 365 -5.74 -11.18 -8.62
N ARG A 366 -7.04 -11.16 -8.34
CA ARG A 366 -7.65 -10.12 -7.50
C ARG A 366 -7.12 -10.14 -6.07
N SER A 367 -6.90 -11.33 -5.50
CA SER A 367 -6.26 -11.45 -4.19
C SER A 367 -4.84 -10.89 -4.21
N LEU A 368 -4.05 -11.25 -5.24
CA LEU A 368 -2.71 -10.70 -5.43
C LEU A 368 -2.72 -9.17 -5.52
N GLU A 369 -3.64 -8.57 -6.29
CA GLU A 369 -3.80 -7.12 -6.39
C GLU A 369 -4.09 -6.46 -5.03
N VAL A 370 -4.97 -7.05 -4.22
CA VAL A 370 -5.26 -6.55 -2.87
C VAL A 370 -3.98 -6.58 -2.01
N TYR A 371 -3.25 -7.70 -1.96
CA TYR A 371 -2.02 -7.80 -1.17
C TYR A 371 -0.86 -6.95 -1.71
N LEU A 372 -0.86 -6.65 -3.01
CA LEU A 372 0.05 -5.67 -3.60
C LEU A 372 -0.27 -4.26 -3.11
N TYR A 373 -1.54 -3.86 -3.12
CA TYR A 373 -1.95 -2.58 -2.54
C TYR A 373 -1.58 -2.49 -1.05
N VAL A 374 -1.83 -3.57 -0.28
CA VAL A 374 -1.47 -3.64 1.14
C VAL A 374 0.04 -3.48 1.33
N SER A 375 0.86 -4.19 0.54
CA SER A 375 2.32 -4.06 0.57
C SER A 375 2.80 -2.63 0.27
N ILE A 376 2.17 -1.97 -0.70
CA ILE A 376 2.44 -0.56 -1.05
C ILE A 376 2.07 0.35 0.11
N HIS A 377 0.87 0.18 0.66
CA HIS A 377 0.36 0.98 1.77
C HIS A 377 1.24 0.84 3.02
N GLU A 378 1.61 -0.39 3.39
CA GLU A 378 2.51 -0.68 4.52
C GLU A 378 3.89 -0.05 4.29
N SER A 379 4.46 -0.22 3.09
CA SER A 379 5.78 0.31 2.76
C SER A 379 5.82 1.83 2.78
N ASN A 380 4.90 2.48 2.07
CA ASN A 380 4.84 3.95 2.00
C ASN A 380 4.54 4.56 3.38
N SER A 381 3.64 3.96 4.17
CA SER A 381 3.36 4.43 5.54
C SER A 381 4.59 4.36 6.44
N ARG A 382 5.36 3.27 6.33
CA ARG A 382 6.61 3.08 7.08
C ARG A 382 7.71 4.05 6.64
N TRP A 383 7.79 4.38 5.35
CA TRP A 383 8.84 5.25 4.80
C TRP A 383 8.54 6.74 4.95
N LYS A 384 7.27 7.14 4.98
CA LYS A 384 6.84 8.55 5.08
C LYS A 384 7.51 9.33 6.21
N PHE A 385 7.83 8.67 7.32
CA PHE A 385 8.43 9.30 8.50
C PHE A 385 9.90 8.94 8.71
N ARG A 386 10.53 8.27 7.73
CA ARG A 386 11.89 7.72 7.84
C ARG A 386 12.69 7.96 6.55
N PRO A 387 12.98 9.23 6.21
CA PRO A 387 13.89 9.52 5.11
C PRO A 387 15.26 8.91 5.38
N MET A 388 15.98 8.58 4.31
CA MET A 388 17.37 8.14 4.41
C MET A 388 18.23 9.30 4.90
N SER A 389 18.51 9.34 6.20
CA SER A 389 19.12 10.50 6.88
C SER A 389 20.43 10.96 6.24
N VAL A 390 21.26 10.04 5.77
CA VAL A 390 22.52 10.37 5.09
C VAL A 390 22.24 11.04 3.74
N ILE A 391 21.30 10.53 2.94
CA ILE A 391 20.90 11.17 1.67
C ILE A 391 20.36 12.57 1.95
N ARG A 392 19.48 12.70 2.95
CA ARG A 392 18.93 13.99 3.36
C ARG A 392 20.02 14.99 3.77
N HIS A 393 21.02 14.53 4.53
CA HIS A 393 22.16 15.35 4.94
C HIS A 393 22.99 15.85 3.75
N TYR A 394 23.14 15.02 2.70
CA TYR A 394 23.87 15.37 1.48
C TYR A 394 22.98 15.94 0.35
N SER A 395 21.70 16.22 0.63
CA SER A 395 20.70 16.63 -0.37
C SER A 395 21.15 17.81 -1.23
N TYR A 396 21.79 18.83 -0.66
CA TYR A 396 22.31 19.98 -1.41
C TYR A 396 23.33 19.56 -2.49
N HIS A 397 24.31 18.75 -2.12
CA HIS A 397 25.30 18.24 -3.07
C HIS A 397 24.64 17.35 -4.13
N LEU A 398 23.64 16.54 -3.75
CA LEU A 398 22.90 15.72 -4.69
C LEU A 398 22.07 16.55 -5.67
N LYS A 399 21.39 17.61 -5.21
CA LYS A 399 20.68 18.57 -6.07
C LYS A 399 21.63 19.25 -7.06
N GLN A 400 22.86 19.60 -6.65
CA GLN A 400 23.89 20.12 -7.56
C GLN A 400 24.35 19.09 -8.60
N LEU A 401 24.60 17.85 -8.19
CA LEU A 401 24.95 16.76 -9.11
C LEU A 401 23.83 16.50 -10.12
N HIS A 402 22.58 16.50 -9.65
CA HIS A 402 21.40 16.33 -10.46
C HIS A 402 21.24 17.47 -11.48
N ALA A 403 21.28 18.72 -11.02
CA ALA A 403 21.22 19.91 -11.86
C ALA A 403 22.31 19.91 -12.95
N SER A 404 23.54 19.53 -12.60
CA SER A 404 24.66 19.39 -13.53
C SER A 404 24.42 18.29 -14.57
N ARG A 405 23.92 17.12 -14.14
CA ARG A 405 23.65 15.98 -15.02
C ARG A 405 22.56 16.27 -16.05
N PHE A 406 21.50 16.94 -15.63
CA PHE A 406 20.31 17.17 -16.46
C PHE A 406 20.21 18.60 -17.02
N GLN A 407 21.19 19.46 -16.74
CA GLN A 407 21.23 20.87 -17.18
C GLN A 407 20.02 21.69 -16.72
N VAL A 408 19.57 21.47 -15.48
CA VAL A 408 18.42 22.15 -14.86
C VAL A 408 18.92 23.27 -13.93
N SER A 409 18.18 24.38 -13.83
CA SER A 409 18.52 25.48 -12.90
C SER A 409 18.34 25.04 -11.44
N LEU A 410 19.22 25.49 -10.54
CA LEU A 410 19.07 25.25 -9.09
C LEU A 410 17.87 25.99 -8.47
N ASP A 411 17.33 26.99 -9.19
CA ASP A 411 16.23 27.86 -8.73
C ASP A 411 14.83 27.34 -9.16
N GLU A 412 14.75 26.25 -9.92
CA GLU A 412 13.48 25.55 -10.13
C GLU A 412 13.16 24.72 -8.87
N ASP A 413 11.97 24.89 -8.29
CA ASP A 413 11.57 24.27 -7.01
C ASP A 413 11.75 22.73 -7.06
N PHE A 414 12.84 22.24 -6.45
CA PHE A 414 13.20 20.80 -6.27
C PHE A 414 12.57 20.15 -5.06
#